data_AF-A0A7D5ZJB7-F1
#
_entry.id   AF-A0A7D5ZJB7-F1
#
_cell.length_a   1.000
_cell.length_b   1.000
_cell.length_c   1.000
_cell.angle_alpha   90.00
_cell.angle_beta   90.00
_cell.angle_gamma   90.00
#
_symmetry.space_group_name_H-M   'P 1'
#
loop_
_entity.id
_entity.type
_entity.pdbx_description
1 polymer ?
#
loop_
_entity_poly.entity_id
_entity_poly.type
_entity_poly.pdbx_seq_one_letter_code
_entity_poly.pdbx_strand_id
1 'polypeptide(L)'
;MASTNETPRQAPSEVSDSSIERLGAYYAAGGIPGPAARETAASVIALLEGAFVLARAARGTAPVLPASAAAAAVVRAAVPEG
;
A
#
# COMPACT_ATOMS: atom_id res chain seq x y z
N MET A 1 20.21 -34.43 15.07
CA MET A 1 19.98 -33.98 13.69
C MET A 1 18.64 -33.25 13.71
N ALA A 2 18.66 -31.91 13.82
CA ALA A 2 18.35 -30.99 12.71
C ALA A 2 17.06 -31.41 11.98
N SER A 3 15.93 -30.71 12.12
CA SER A 3 15.81 -29.29 11.80
C SER A 3 14.88 -28.52 12.72
N THR A 4 15.44 -27.48 13.32
CA THR A 4 14.77 -26.21 13.65
C THR A 4 14.09 -25.68 12.39
N ASN A 5 12.77 -25.53 12.41
CA ASN A 5 12.10 -24.58 11.52
C ASN A 5 10.81 -24.04 12.17
N GLU A 6 11.00 -23.35 13.28
CA GLU A 6 10.00 -22.41 13.79
C GLU A 6 10.58 -21.00 13.61
N THR A 7 10.69 -20.56 12.35
CA THR A 7 10.91 -19.13 12.08
C THR A 7 9.55 -18.43 12.17
N PRO A 8 9.37 -17.45 13.07
CA PRO A 8 8.05 -16.97 13.43
C PRO A 8 7.39 -16.15 12.30
N ARG A 9 6.06 -16.14 12.31
CA ARG A 9 5.13 -15.37 11.50
C ARG A 9 5.30 -13.84 11.68
N GLN A 10 6.46 -13.28 11.34
CA GLN A 10 6.78 -11.84 11.43
C GLN A 10 6.88 -11.13 10.07
N ALA A 11 6.81 -11.88 8.97
CA ALA A 11 7.07 -11.34 7.63
C ALA A 11 6.06 -10.31 7.05
N PRO A 12 4.77 -10.23 7.42
CA PRO A 12 3.84 -9.31 6.75
C PRO A 12 3.91 -7.87 7.26
N SER A 13 4.13 -7.66 8.57
CA SER A 13 4.02 -6.33 9.19
C SER A 13 5.23 -5.46 8.88
N GLU A 14 6.44 -6.02 8.94
CA GLU A 14 7.69 -5.29 8.68
C GLU A 14 7.81 -4.85 7.21
N VAL A 15 7.32 -5.68 6.27
CA VAL A 15 7.25 -5.33 4.84
C VAL A 15 6.18 -4.26 4.58
N SER A 16 5.06 -4.31 5.30
CA SER A 16 3.99 -3.31 5.15
C SER A 16 4.43 -1.94 5.70
N ASP A 17 5.04 -1.91 6.89
CA ASP A 17 5.52 -0.65 7.48
C ASP A 17 6.66 -0.04 6.66
N SER A 18 7.60 -0.86 6.16
CA SER A 18 8.68 -0.38 5.28
C SER A 18 8.17 0.12 3.93
N SER A 19 7.10 -0.46 3.40
CA SER A 19 6.46 0.00 2.16
C SER A 19 5.72 1.31 2.35
N ILE A 20 5.00 1.48 3.46
CA ILE A 20 4.31 2.74 3.81
C ILE A 20 5.32 3.87 3.99
N GLU A 21 6.43 3.62 4.70
CA GLU A 21 7.45 4.63 4.93
C GLU A 21 8.10 5.08 3.60
N ARG A 22 8.48 4.11 2.76
CA ARG A 22 9.14 4.39 1.49
C ARG A 22 8.23 5.11 0.49
N LEU A 23 6.95 4.72 0.45
CA LEU A 23 5.95 5.38 -0.39
C LEU A 23 5.55 6.75 0.17
N GLY A 24 5.49 6.90 1.49
CA GLY A 24 5.27 8.18 2.17
C GLY A 24 6.39 9.17 1.86
N ALA A 25 7.65 8.74 1.92
CA ALA A 25 8.79 9.57 1.53
C ALA A 25 8.74 9.99 0.05
N TYR A 26 8.29 9.08 -0.85
CA TYR A 26 8.07 9.40 -2.25
C TYR A 26 6.97 10.46 -2.45
N TYR A 27 5.85 10.35 -1.75
CA TYR A 27 4.77 11.32 -1.80
C TYR A 27 5.15 12.68 -1.20
N ALA A 28 5.94 12.67 -0.12
CA ALA A 28 6.47 13.89 0.46
C ALA A 28 7.40 14.63 -0.52
N ALA A 29 8.28 13.90 -1.21
CA ALA A 29 9.11 14.45 -2.28
C ALA A 29 8.28 14.98 -3.47
N GLY A 30 7.07 14.44 -3.66
CA GLY A 30 6.10 14.88 -4.68
C GLY A 30 5.22 16.08 -4.27
N GLY A 31 5.44 16.66 -3.09
CA GLY A 31 4.72 17.87 -2.63
C GLY A 31 3.52 17.61 -1.72
N ILE A 32 3.28 16.37 -1.31
CA ILE A 32 2.25 16.06 -0.31
C ILE A 32 2.82 16.36 1.10
N PRO A 33 2.12 17.09 1.98
CA PRO A 33 2.59 17.36 3.34
C PRO A 33 2.93 16.08 4.11
N GLY A 34 4.01 16.06 4.90
CA GLY A 34 4.54 14.84 5.55
C GLY A 34 3.51 13.94 6.24
N PRO A 35 2.64 14.45 7.13
CA PRO A 35 1.57 13.66 7.73
C PRO A 35 0.60 13.07 6.69
N ALA A 36 0.15 13.89 5.75
CA ALA A 36 -0.74 13.47 4.66
C ALA A 36 -0.07 12.47 3.71
N ALA A 37 1.25 12.54 3.52
CA ALA A 37 2.00 11.65 2.64
C ALA A 37 2.02 10.22 3.17
N ARG A 38 2.23 10.05 4.49
CA ARG A 38 2.15 8.74 5.15
C ARG A 38 0.73 8.16 5.09
N GLU A 39 -0.28 8.97 5.38
CA GLU A 39 -1.69 8.55 5.32
C GLU A 39 -2.12 8.16 3.90
N THR A 40 -1.66 8.93 2.90
CA THR A 40 -1.88 8.64 1.48
C THR A 40 -1.21 7.32 1.08
N ALA A 41 0.02 7.08 1.52
CA ALA A 41 0.73 5.82 1.29
C ALA A 41 -0.01 4.61 1.88
N ALA A 42 -0.44 4.71 3.13
CA ALA A 42 -1.22 3.66 3.78
C ALA A 42 -2.54 3.38 3.04
N SER A 43 -3.25 4.42 2.61
CA SER A 43 -4.52 4.31 1.87
C SER A 43 -4.33 3.62 0.52
N VAL A 44 -3.28 3.98 -0.23
CA VAL A 44 -2.96 3.37 -1.53
C VAL A 44 -2.61 1.89 -1.38
N ILE A 45 -1.79 1.54 -0.39
CA ILE A 45 -1.42 0.14 -0.13
C ILE A 45 -2.67 -0.66 0.26
N ALA A 46 -3.51 -0.15 1.15
CA ALA A 46 -4.74 -0.84 1.55
C ALA A 46 -5.70 -1.09 0.38
N LEU A 47 -5.86 -0.12 -0.54
CA LEU A 47 -6.69 -0.28 -1.73
C LEU A 47 -6.16 -1.38 -2.66
N LEU A 48 -4.85 -1.41 -2.90
CA LEU A 48 -4.23 -2.39 -3.79
C LEU A 48 -4.20 -3.80 -3.18
N GLU A 49 -3.88 -3.93 -1.89
CA GLU A 49 -3.94 -5.20 -1.16
C GLU A 49 -5.37 -5.76 -1.15
N GLY A 50 -6.38 -4.93 -0.85
CA GLY A 50 -7.78 -5.32 -0.89
C GLY A 50 -8.20 -5.80 -2.29
N ALA A 51 -7.75 -5.12 -3.34
CA ALA A 51 -7.99 -5.54 -4.72
C ALA A 51 -7.33 -6.88 -5.04
N PHE A 52 -6.13 -7.15 -4.52
CA PHE A 52 -5.44 -8.41 -4.72
C PHE A 52 -6.14 -9.58 -4.01
N VAL A 53 -6.61 -9.34 -2.78
CA VAL A 53 -7.43 -10.31 -2.03
C VAL A 53 -8.72 -10.64 -2.79
N LEU A 54 -9.43 -9.63 -3.29
CA LEU A 54 -10.65 -9.81 -4.09
C LEU A 54 -10.37 -10.52 -5.42
N ALA A 55 -9.28 -10.15 -6.11
CA ALA A 55 -8.87 -10.77 -7.36
C ALA A 55 -8.58 -12.27 -7.17
N ARG A 56 -7.91 -12.62 -6.07
CA ARG A 56 -7.63 -14.01 -5.72
C ARG A 56 -8.91 -14.78 -5.38
N ALA A 57 -9.82 -14.18 -4.63
CA ALA A 57 -11.11 -14.80 -4.29
C ALA A 57 -11.96 -15.06 -5.55
N ALA A 58 -11.97 -14.11 -6.50
CA ALA A 58 -12.71 -14.20 -7.75
C ALA A 58 -12.01 -15.01 -8.86
N ARG A 59 -10.73 -15.40 -8.66
CA ARG A 59 -9.85 -15.96 -9.71
C ARG A 59 -9.83 -15.10 -10.98
N GLY A 60 -9.75 -13.78 -10.81
CA GLY A 60 -9.77 -12.83 -11.92
C GLY A 60 -9.24 -11.46 -11.52
N THR A 61 -8.85 -10.64 -12.49
CA THR A 61 -8.17 -9.33 -12.26
C THR A 61 -9.11 -8.13 -12.26
N ALA A 62 -10.42 -8.37 -12.39
CA ALA A 62 -11.44 -7.33 -12.45
C ALA A 62 -11.35 -6.24 -11.35
N PRO A 63 -11.05 -6.54 -10.07
CA PRO A 63 -11.01 -5.50 -9.03
C PRO A 63 -9.73 -4.64 -9.06
N VAL A 64 -8.68 -5.03 -9.79
CA VAL A 64 -7.38 -4.32 -9.80
C VAL A 64 -7.49 -2.96 -10.48
N LEU A 65 -8.18 -2.87 -11.61
CA LEU A 65 -8.30 -1.62 -12.37
C LEU A 65 -9.10 -0.53 -11.60
N PRO A 66 -10.29 -0.83 -11.04
CA PRO A 66 -11.01 0.15 -10.21
C PRO A 66 -10.22 0.61 -8.98
N ALA A 67 -9.52 -0.31 -8.30
CA ALA A 67 -8.71 0.03 -7.14
C ALA A 67 -7.52 0.93 -7.50
N SER A 68 -6.88 0.69 -8.64
CA SER A 68 -5.79 1.54 -9.15
C SER A 68 -6.29 2.94 -9.47
N ALA A 69 -7.47 3.06 -10.08
CA ALA A 69 -8.10 4.36 -10.35
C ALA A 69 -8.44 5.12 -9.06
N ALA A 70 -8.98 4.42 -8.05
CA ALA A 70 -9.26 4.99 -6.74
C ALA A 70 -7.98 5.44 -6.02
N ALA A 71 -6.93 4.61 -6.03
CA ALA A 71 -5.62 4.95 -5.45
C ALA A 71 -5.05 6.23 -6.08
N ALA A 72 -5.12 6.35 -7.41
CA ALA A 72 -4.67 7.55 -8.10
C ALA A 72 -5.49 8.80 -7.74
N ALA A 73 -6.80 8.65 -7.50
CA ALA A 73 -7.66 9.74 -7.05
C ALA A 73 -7.29 10.21 -5.63
N VAL A 74 -6.99 9.28 -4.72
CA VAL A 74 -6.54 9.59 -3.36
C VAL A 74 -5.24 10.41 -3.39
N VAL A 75 -4.26 10.00 -4.22
CA VAL A 75 -3.00 10.74 -4.36
C VAL A 75 -3.23 12.16 -4.89
N ARG A 76 -4.03 12.32 -5.95
CA ARG A 76 -4.33 13.64 -6.51
C ARG A 76 -5.00 14.57 -5.50
N ALA A 77 -5.91 14.04 -4.68
CA ALA A 77 -6.59 14.83 -3.66
C ALA A 77 -5.66 15.27 -2.51
N ALA A 78 -4.53 14.57 -2.31
CA ALA A 78 -3.56 14.89 -1.27
C ALA A 78 -2.53 15.95 -1.70
N VAL A 79 -2.44 16.27 -3.00
CA VAL A 79 -1.56 17.32 -3.51
C VAL A 79 -2.24 18.68 -3.29
N PRO A 80 -1.64 19.62 -2.54
CA PRO A 80 -2.22 20.96 -2.35
C PRO A 80 -2.38 21.68 -3.69
N GLU A 81 -3.48 22.43 -3.86
CA GLU A 81 -3.57 23.41 -4.95
C GLU A 81 -2.57 24.54 -4.68
N GLY A 82 -1.72 24.84 -5.66
CA GLY A 82 -0.64 25.83 -5.57
C GLY A 82 -1.13 27.27 -5.63
#